data_AF-A0A3M7NGN5-F1
#
_entry.id   AF-A0A3M7NGN5-F1
#
_cell.length_a   1.000
_cell.length_b   1.000
_cell.length_c   1.000
_cell.angle_alpha   90.00
_cell.angle_beta   90.00
_cell.angle_gamma   90.00
#
_symmetry.space_group_name_H-M   'P 1'
#
loop_
_entity.id
_entity.type
_entity.pdbx_description
1 polymer ?
#
loop_
_entity_poly.entity_id
_entity_poly.type
_entity_poly.pdbx_seq_one_letter_code
_entity_poly.pdbx_strand_id
1 'polypeptide(L)'
;MKNLSILAIGTLLSSASAYIKGFNLGANLPSGACRAQSDWEFAFSKLANYPGEFKNVRLYASSDCNTLANAVPAAINTGTSLLVGIWTEDSDHYNAEKQALLEAIQQYGSDWILAVSVGSEDLYRGDTDANTLASQVHDVRGMLWGLGASDKTVGHVDTWTAWVDSANTPVIDAVDWIGNDAYPYFQGIGIDNGAANDAYWQAVNNVRSVSQGKDVWTTETGWPISGPNEGNAVPSWQNLQTYWWQVSCASFNSLNYFWYDLDDFSASPSFATVDSNYNPVIDLTCSS
;
A
#
# COMPACT_ATOMS: atom_id res chain seq x y z
N MET A 1 62.61 12.84 -17.68
CA MET A 1 61.60 13.09 -16.62
C MET A 1 60.29 12.53 -17.13
N LYS A 2 59.84 11.39 -16.58
CA LYS A 2 58.61 10.69 -17.00
C LYS A 2 57.44 11.27 -16.21
N ASN A 3 56.45 11.83 -16.91
CA ASN A 3 55.19 12.27 -16.33
C ASN A 3 54.37 11.04 -15.92
N LEU A 4 54.01 10.96 -14.64
CA LEU A 4 53.07 9.98 -14.11
C LEU A 4 51.67 10.61 -14.19
N SER A 5 50.83 10.12 -15.12
CA SER A 5 49.41 10.43 -15.13
C SER A 5 48.70 9.49 -14.15
N ILE A 6 48.14 10.05 -13.08
CA ILE A 6 47.28 9.32 -12.14
C ILE A 6 45.86 9.36 -12.70
N LEU A 7 45.33 8.20 -13.09
CA LEU A 7 43.93 8.02 -13.48
C LEU A 7 43.12 7.80 -12.19
N ALA A 8 42.28 8.77 -11.81
CA ALA A 8 41.33 8.60 -10.71
C ALA A 8 40.10 7.84 -11.24
N ILE A 9 39.93 6.59 -10.79
CA ILE A 9 38.71 5.82 -11.03
C ILE A 9 37.72 6.22 -9.93
N GLY A 10 36.73 7.03 -10.29
CA GLY A 10 35.60 7.33 -9.41
C GLY A 10 34.66 6.13 -9.35
N THR A 11 34.52 5.50 -8.18
CA THR A 11 33.48 4.51 -7.93
C THR A 11 32.13 5.22 -7.83
N LEU A 12 31.27 5.05 -8.84
CA LEU A 12 29.86 5.37 -8.74
C LEU A 12 29.23 4.38 -7.75
N LEU A 13 29.04 4.82 -6.51
CA LEU A 13 28.17 4.12 -5.58
C LEU A 13 26.73 4.29 -6.09
N SER A 14 26.19 3.27 -6.76
CA SER A 14 24.75 3.16 -6.94
C SER A 14 24.16 2.95 -5.54
N SER A 15 23.60 3.99 -4.92
CA SER A 15 22.70 3.82 -3.81
C SER A 15 21.52 3.01 -4.34
N ALA A 16 21.50 1.71 -4.08
CA ALA A 16 20.29 0.91 -4.28
C ALA A 16 19.19 1.60 -3.48
N SER A 17 18.15 2.09 -4.16
CA SER A 17 16.99 2.64 -3.47
C SER A 17 16.43 1.51 -2.61
N ALA A 18 16.31 1.74 -1.30
CA ALA A 18 15.63 0.78 -0.43
C ALA A 18 14.17 0.64 -0.90
N TYR A 19 13.62 -0.57 -0.83
CA TYR A 19 12.20 -0.78 -1.08
C TYR A 19 11.37 -0.05 -0.03
N ILE A 20 10.23 0.47 -0.47
CA ILE A 20 9.24 1.13 0.38
C ILE A 20 8.56 0.08 1.25
N LYS A 21 8.37 0.40 2.53
CA LYS A 21 7.52 -0.38 3.42
C LYS A 21 6.63 0.51 4.27
N GLY A 22 5.40 0.07 4.49
CA GLY A 22 4.39 0.84 5.20
C GLY A 22 3.22 -0.01 5.70
N PHE A 23 2.25 0.68 6.27
CA PHE A 23 0.99 0.09 6.75
C PHE A 23 -0.18 0.74 6.03
N ASN A 24 -1.27 -0.01 5.87
CA ASN A 24 -2.55 0.56 5.50
C ASN A 24 -3.24 1.14 6.75
N LEU A 25 -3.95 2.26 6.58
CA LEU A 25 -4.70 2.91 7.65
C LEU A 25 -6.02 3.48 7.14
N GLY A 26 -7.12 3.04 7.76
CA GLY A 26 -8.48 3.49 7.43
C GLY A 26 -8.79 4.90 7.88
N ALA A 27 -9.72 5.57 7.18
CA ALA A 27 -10.18 6.92 7.50
C ALA A 27 -10.96 7.02 8.81
N ASN A 28 -11.54 5.91 9.25
CA ASN A 28 -12.28 5.80 10.49
C ASN A 28 -11.39 5.24 11.59
N LEU A 29 -11.67 5.68 12.82
CA LEU A 29 -11.29 4.98 14.03
C LEU A 29 -12.08 3.67 14.11
N PRO A 30 -11.62 2.68 14.89
CA PRO A 30 -12.36 1.42 15.10
C PRO A 30 -13.73 1.59 15.76
N SER A 31 -14.01 2.77 16.35
CA SER A 31 -15.33 3.17 16.82
C SER A 31 -16.31 3.56 15.69
N GLY A 32 -15.83 3.66 14.45
CA GLY A 32 -16.54 4.19 13.29
C GLY A 32 -16.46 5.71 13.13
N ALA A 33 -15.95 6.44 14.13
CA ALA A 33 -15.79 7.90 14.01
C ALA A 33 -14.69 8.26 12.99
N CYS A 34 -14.89 9.31 12.20
CA CYS A 34 -13.85 9.83 11.31
C CYS A 34 -12.62 10.28 12.11
N ARG A 35 -11.41 9.97 11.62
CA ARG A 35 -10.15 10.44 12.20
C ARG A 35 -9.99 11.94 12.02
N ALA A 36 -9.75 12.66 13.12
CA ALA A 36 -9.26 14.02 13.08
C ALA A 36 -7.75 14.04 12.81
N GLN A 37 -7.19 15.20 12.45
CA GLN A 37 -5.74 15.36 12.26
C GLN A 37 -4.90 14.79 13.42
N SER A 38 -5.33 15.00 14.68
CA SER A 38 -4.61 14.48 15.85
C SER A 38 -4.56 12.95 15.91
N ASP A 39 -5.58 12.27 15.39
CA ASP A 39 -5.63 10.80 15.35
C ASP A 39 -4.64 10.26 14.32
N TRP A 40 -4.53 10.93 13.16
CA TRP A 40 -3.52 10.65 12.15
C TRP A 40 -2.11 10.89 12.69
N GLU A 41 -1.85 12.06 13.29
CA GLU A 41 -0.54 12.39 13.88
C GLU A 41 -0.12 11.36 14.94
N PHE A 42 -1.06 10.93 15.78
CA PHE A 42 -0.83 9.89 16.77
C PHE A 42 -0.43 8.56 16.11
N ALA A 43 -1.20 8.07 15.14
CA ALA A 43 -0.93 6.82 14.44
C ALA A 43 0.40 6.85 13.70
N PHE A 44 0.68 7.92 12.95
CA PHE A 44 1.93 8.12 12.21
C PHE A 44 3.14 8.16 13.14
N SER A 45 3.04 8.88 14.26
CA SER A 45 4.10 8.92 15.27
C SER A 45 4.35 7.55 15.90
N LYS A 46 3.30 6.74 16.12
CA LYS A 46 3.45 5.38 16.64
C LYS A 46 4.17 4.48 15.64
N LEU A 47 3.73 4.47 14.37
CA LEU A 47 4.35 3.70 13.30
C LEU A 47 5.84 4.00 13.13
N ALA A 48 6.22 5.28 13.15
CA ALA A 48 7.61 5.70 13.03
C ALA A 48 8.51 5.19 14.16
N ASN A 49 7.94 4.87 15.33
CA ASN A 49 8.65 4.34 16.51
C ASN A 49 8.63 2.81 16.60
N TYR A 50 7.89 2.12 15.74
CA TYR A 50 7.92 0.66 15.71
C TYR A 50 9.23 0.13 15.08
N PRO A 51 9.69 -1.07 15.48
CA PRO A 51 10.84 -1.69 14.84
C PRO A 51 10.59 -1.86 13.34
N GLY A 52 11.51 -1.35 12.52
CA GLY A 52 11.37 -1.34 11.06
C GLY A 52 11.32 0.05 10.44
N GLU A 53 11.16 1.13 11.22
CA GLU A 53 11.13 2.53 10.73
C GLU A 53 10.06 2.78 9.66
N PHE A 54 8.81 2.38 9.93
CA PHE A 54 7.69 2.56 9.01
C PHE A 54 7.29 4.04 8.92
N LYS A 55 7.66 4.69 7.81
CA LYS A 55 7.35 6.10 7.52
C LYS A 55 6.44 6.29 6.30
N ASN A 56 5.83 5.20 5.83
CA ASN A 56 4.92 5.23 4.70
C ASN A 56 3.56 4.67 5.14
N VAL A 57 2.49 5.34 4.75
CA VAL A 57 1.12 4.88 5.01
C VAL A 57 0.33 4.89 3.73
N ARG A 58 -0.42 3.82 3.46
CA ARG A 58 -1.43 3.79 2.40
C ARG A 58 -2.79 4.18 3.00
N LEU A 59 -3.44 5.11 2.33
CA LEU A 59 -4.80 5.56 2.62
C LEU A 59 -5.73 4.97 1.56
N TYR A 60 -6.92 4.55 1.97
CA TYR A 60 -7.89 3.97 1.04
C TYR A 60 -8.69 5.02 0.28
N ALA A 61 -9.03 6.13 0.95
CA ALA A 61 -9.86 7.20 0.40
C ALA A 61 -9.18 8.56 0.60
N SER A 62 -9.59 9.52 -0.21
CA SER A 62 -9.08 10.88 -0.21
C SER A 62 -10.08 11.88 0.37
N SER A 63 -11.36 11.75 0.03
CA SER A 63 -12.42 12.69 0.40
C SER A 63 -13.23 12.23 1.60
N ASP A 64 -13.48 10.92 1.72
CA ASP A 64 -14.25 10.34 2.82
C ASP A 64 -13.66 10.74 4.17
N CYS A 65 -14.52 11.09 5.13
CA CYS A 65 -14.09 11.57 6.45
C CYS A 65 -13.13 12.78 6.43
N ASN A 66 -13.09 13.54 5.32
CA ASN A 66 -12.09 14.58 5.08
C ASN A 66 -10.65 14.03 5.19
N THR A 67 -10.41 12.84 4.65
CA THR A 67 -9.16 12.10 4.88
C THR A 67 -7.93 12.91 4.54
N LEU A 68 -7.77 13.44 3.32
CA LEU A 68 -6.56 14.20 2.98
C LEU A 68 -6.48 15.54 3.72
N ALA A 69 -7.62 16.19 3.97
CA ALA A 69 -7.62 17.45 4.73
C ALA A 69 -7.04 17.29 6.15
N ASN A 70 -7.20 16.11 6.76
CA ASN A 70 -6.67 15.79 8.08
C ASN A 70 -5.33 15.05 8.03
N ALA A 71 -5.15 14.11 7.11
CA ALA A 71 -3.97 13.24 7.05
C ALA A 71 -2.74 13.93 6.45
N VAL A 72 -2.90 14.84 5.49
CA VAL A 72 -1.77 15.55 4.86
C VAL A 72 -1.01 16.45 5.85
N PRO A 73 -1.66 17.35 6.62
CA PRO A 73 -0.93 18.11 7.63
C PRO A 73 -0.30 17.20 8.70
N ALA A 74 -0.97 16.11 9.08
CA ALA A 74 -0.41 15.12 10.00
C ALA A 74 0.85 14.44 9.43
N ALA A 75 0.84 14.08 8.15
CA ALA A 75 1.94 13.44 7.45
C ALA A 75 3.15 14.37 7.37
N ILE A 76 2.93 15.64 7.02
CA ILE A 76 3.98 16.66 7.00
C ILE A 76 4.59 16.86 8.39
N ASN A 77 3.77 16.95 9.44
CA ASN A 77 4.23 17.15 10.82
C ASN A 77 5.06 15.97 11.35
N THR A 78 4.81 14.76 10.86
CA THR A 78 5.45 13.52 11.33
C THR A 78 6.54 13.00 10.39
N GLY A 79 6.70 13.61 9.20
CA GLY A 79 7.62 13.14 8.16
C GLY A 79 7.17 11.81 7.54
N THR A 80 5.85 11.56 7.50
CA THR A 80 5.25 10.38 6.87
C THR A 80 4.96 10.67 5.40
N SER A 81 5.22 9.71 4.52
CA SER A 81 4.82 9.77 3.10
C SER A 81 3.56 8.94 2.87
N LEU A 82 2.67 9.43 1.99
CA LEU A 82 1.35 8.82 1.78
C LEU A 82 1.25 8.18 0.39
N LEU A 83 0.86 6.90 0.35
CA LEU A 83 0.29 6.27 -0.83
C LEU A 83 -1.21 6.59 -0.83
N VAL A 84 -1.64 7.47 -1.74
CA VAL A 84 -2.99 8.03 -1.75
C VAL A 84 -3.94 7.14 -2.54
N GLY A 85 -5.03 6.69 -1.92
CA GLY A 85 -6.14 6.01 -2.59
C GLY A 85 -7.18 6.99 -3.13
N ILE A 86 -7.63 6.73 -4.36
CA ILE A 86 -8.72 7.43 -5.05
C ILE A 86 -9.76 6.39 -5.40
N TRP A 87 -10.95 6.46 -4.80
CA TRP A 87 -12.05 5.56 -5.13
C TRP A 87 -12.64 5.84 -6.51
N THR A 88 -13.09 4.79 -7.19
CA THR A 88 -13.55 4.83 -8.59
C THR A 88 -14.98 4.35 -8.81
N GLU A 89 -15.70 4.00 -7.74
CA GLU A 89 -17.00 3.29 -7.77
C GLU A 89 -18.10 4.03 -8.56
N ASP A 90 -18.29 5.32 -8.33
CA ASP A 90 -19.21 6.16 -9.11
C ASP A 90 -18.59 7.53 -9.47
N SER A 91 -19.17 8.21 -10.46
CA SER A 91 -18.61 9.46 -10.98
C SER A 91 -18.57 10.60 -9.97
N ASP A 92 -19.58 10.71 -9.11
CA ASP A 92 -19.66 11.80 -8.14
C ASP A 92 -18.63 11.56 -7.02
N HIS A 93 -18.51 10.32 -6.54
CA HIS A 93 -17.52 9.95 -5.54
C HIS A 93 -16.09 10.07 -6.09
N TYR A 94 -15.81 9.54 -7.28
CA TYR A 94 -14.51 9.71 -7.95
C TYR A 94 -14.12 11.18 -8.11
N ASN A 95 -15.07 12.05 -8.48
CA ASN A 95 -14.81 13.48 -8.57
C ASN A 95 -14.51 14.11 -7.21
N ALA A 96 -15.19 13.71 -6.14
CA ALA A 96 -14.91 14.17 -4.79
C ALA A 96 -13.51 13.74 -4.32
N GLU A 97 -13.14 12.47 -4.56
CA GLU A 97 -11.81 11.92 -4.26
C GLU A 97 -10.70 12.69 -4.98
N LYS A 98 -10.86 12.90 -6.29
CA LYS A 98 -9.91 13.67 -7.11
C LYS A 98 -9.82 15.13 -6.64
N GLN A 99 -10.96 15.75 -6.30
CA GLN A 99 -11.01 17.12 -5.82
C GLN A 99 -10.28 17.27 -4.48
N ALA A 100 -10.42 16.32 -3.55
CA ALA A 100 -9.69 16.33 -2.28
C ALA A 100 -8.17 16.25 -2.48
N LEU A 101 -7.70 15.43 -3.42
CA LEU A 101 -6.28 15.37 -3.78
C LEU A 101 -5.78 16.67 -4.41
N LEU A 102 -6.56 17.26 -5.33
CA LEU A 102 -6.25 18.55 -5.94
C LEU A 102 -6.10 19.65 -4.89
N GLU A 103 -7.05 19.76 -3.96
CA GLU A 103 -7.05 20.76 -2.89
C GLU A 103 -5.84 20.57 -1.96
N ALA A 104 -5.54 19.33 -1.57
CA ALA A 104 -4.39 19.03 -0.75
C ALA A 104 -3.06 19.41 -1.42
N ILE A 105 -2.91 19.14 -2.73
CA ILE A 105 -1.70 19.54 -3.48
C ILE A 105 -1.60 21.05 -3.61
N GLN A 106 -2.70 21.75 -3.89
CA GLN A 106 -2.71 23.20 -3.99
C GLN A 106 -2.35 23.87 -2.66
N GLN A 107 -2.77 23.28 -1.53
CA GLN A 107 -2.51 23.83 -0.21
C GLN A 107 -1.11 23.52 0.32
N TYR A 108 -0.62 22.29 0.12
CA TYR A 108 0.57 21.77 0.79
C TYR A 108 1.73 21.38 -0.14
N GLY A 109 1.56 21.50 -1.46
CA GLY A 109 2.49 20.92 -2.44
C GLY A 109 2.33 19.41 -2.55
N SER A 110 3.27 18.73 -3.22
CA SER A 110 3.18 17.28 -3.51
C SER A 110 4.25 16.43 -2.82
N ASP A 111 5.17 17.01 -2.03
CA ASP A 111 6.31 16.28 -1.45
C ASP A 111 5.89 15.17 -0.47
N TRP A 112 4.72 15.29 0.16
CA TRP A 112 4.14 14.29 1.05
C TRP A 112 3.60 13.06 0.29
N ILE A 113 3.39 13.16 -1.02
CA ILE A 113 2.88 12.08 -1.87
C ILE A 113 4.03 11.14 -2.20
N LEU A 114 3.86 9.88 -1.79
CA LEU A 114 4.69 8.77 -2.21
C LEU A 114 4.33 8.31 -3.62
N ALA A 115 3.04 7.99 -3.82
CA ALA A 115 2.42 7.61 -5.09
C ALA A 115 0.89 7.70 -4.93
N VAL A 116 0.16 7.50 -6.03
CA VAL A 116 -1.32 7.52 -6.04
C VAL A 116 -1.83 6.19 -6.62
N SER A 117 -2.75 5.52 -5.93
CA SER A 117 -3.54 4.41 -6.47
C SER A 117 -4.93 4.90 -6.88
N VAL A 118 -5.31 4.66 -8.14
CA VAL A 118 -6.65 4.90 -8.65
C VAL A 118 -7.38 3.57 -8.66
N GLY A 119 -8.38 3.44 -7.79
CA GLY A 119 -9.11 2.20 -7.56
C GLY A 119 -8.39 1.21 -6.65
N SER A 120 -9.18 0.32 -6.05
CA SER A 120 -8.76 -0.85 -5.28
C SER A 120 -9.78 -1.97 -5.47
N GLU A 121 -9.34 -3.09 -6.06
CA GLU A 121 -10.15 -4.28 -6.34
C GLU A 121 -11.41 -4.05 -7.21
N ASP A 122 -11.48 -2.94 -7.93
CA ASP A 122 -12.64 -2.61 -8.76
C ASP A 122 -12.86 -3.62 -9.90
N LEU A 123 -11.77 -4.18 -10.46
CA LEU A 123 -11.85 -5.15 -11.54
C LEU A 123 -12.20 -6.54 -11.00
N TYR A 124 -11.67 -6.90 -9.83
CA TYR A 124 -12.06 -8.12 -9.12
C TYR A 124 -13.55 -8.14 -8.78
N ARG A 125 -14.09 -7.03 -8.27
CA ARG A 125 -15.52 -6.89 -7.95
C ARG A 125 -16.39 -6.70 -9.19
N GLY A 126 -15.81 -6.25 -10.30
CA GLY A 126 -16.54 -5.93 -11.53
C GLY A 126 -17.36 -4.65 -11.42
N ASP A 127 -16.94 -3.72 -10.57
CA ASP A 127 -17.62 -2.44 -10.32
C ASP A 127 -17.43 -1.48 -11.52
N THR A 128 -16.31 -1.59 -12.22
CA THR A 128 -16.02 -0.85 -13.45
C THR A 128 -15.28 -1.71 -14.47
N ASP A 129 -15.27 -1.29 -15.73
CA ASP A 129 -14.51 -1.95 -16.78
C ASP A 129 -13.08 -1.39 -16.92
N ALA A 130 -12.18 -2.21 -17.46
CA ALA A 130 -10.77 -1.88 -17.61
C ALA A 130 -10.48 -0.59 -18.40
N ASN A 131 -11.30 -0.23 -19.40
CA ASN A 131 -11.06 1.00 -20.17
C ASN A 131 -11.51 2.24 -19.41
N THR A 132 -12.60 2.15 -18.66
CA THR A 132 -13.07 3.23 -17.77
C THR A 132 -12.03 3.50 -16.69
N LEU A 133 -11.53 2.46 -16.02
CA LEU A 133 -10.50 2.60 -15.00
C LEU A 133 -9.18 3.12 -15.58
N ALA A 134 -8.73 2.62 -16.73
CA ALA A 134 -7.55 3.15 -17.43
C ALA A 134 -7.70 4.64 -17.77
N SER A 135 -8.90 5.09 -18.13
CA SER A 135 -9.19 6.50 -18.38
C SER A 135 -9.10 7.34 -17.11
N GLN A 136 -9.57 6.84 -15.97
CA GLN A 136 -9.41 7.50 -14.65
C GLN A 136 -7.94 7.59 -14.23
N VAL A 137 -7.14 6.54 -14.47
CA VAL A 137 -5.67 6.57 -14.27
C VAL A 137 -5.03 7.70 -15.08
N HIS A 138 -5.39 7.84 -16.36
CA HIS A 138 -4.89 8.92 -17.21
C HIS A 138 -5.35 10.31 -16.76
N ASP A 139 -6.60 10.45 -16.31
CA ASP A 139 -7.15 11.70 -15.79
C ASP A 139 -6.41 12.16 -14.52
N VAL A 140 -6.25 11.27 -13.53
CA VAL A 140 -5.48 11.58 -12.30
C VAL A 140 -4.03 11.91 -12.63
N ARG A 141 -3.37 11.16 -13.52
CA ARG A 141 -2.00 11.48 -13.97
C ARG A 141 -1.93 12.87 -14.62
N GLY A 142 -2.86 13.18 -15.52
CA GLY A 142 -2.94 14.48 -16.19
C GLY A 142 -3.12 15.63 -15.20
N MET A 143 -3.96 15.44 -14.17
CA MET A 143 -4.13 16.40 -13.09
C MET A 143 -2.83 16.62 -12.31
N LEU A 144 -2.14 15.56 -11.89
CA LEU A 144 -0.86 15.66 -11.17
C LEU A 144 0.17 16.44 -11.98
N TRP A 145 0.26 16.17 -13.29
CA TRP A 145 1.16 16.89 -14.19
C TRP A 145 0.80 18.37 -14.31
N GLY A 146 -0.50 18.69 -14.44
CA GLY A 146 -0.99 20.06 -14.49
C GLY A 146 -0.70 20.87 -13.22
N LEU A 147 -0.57 20.20 -12.07
CA LEU A 147 -0.21 20.78 -10.78
C LEU A 147 1.31 20.84 -10.54
N GLY A 148 2.14 20.41 -11.51
CA GLY A 148 3.60 20.38 -11.36
C GLY A 148 4.13 19.19 -10.56
N ALA A 149 3.29 18.20 -10.25
CA ALA A 149 3.65 16.96 -9.54
C ALA A 149 3.93 15.80 -10.51
N SER A 150 4.61 16.08 -11.62
CA SER A 150 4.85 15.09 -12.70
C SER A 150 5.81 13.96 -12.35
N ASP A 151 6.54 14.10 -11.23
CA ASP A 151 7.38 13.06 -10.66
C ASP A 151 6.58 11.98 -9.90
N LYS A 152 5.30 12.24 -9.60
CA LYS A 152 4.44 11.28 -8.87
C LYS A 152 3.85 10.25 -9.81
N THR A 153 3.97 8.98 -9.43
CA THR A 153 3.52 7.82 -10.22
C THR A 153 2.12 7.37 -9.83
N VAL A 154 1.33 6.93 -10.81
CA VAL A 154 -0.06 6.48 -10.64
C VAL A 154 -0.18 4.98 -10.89
N GLY A 155 -0.67 4.24 -9.92
CA GLY A 155 -0.96 2.81 -10.01
C GLY A 155 -2.45 2.49 -9.88
N HIS A 156 -2.75 1.20 -9.93
CA HIS A 156 -4.03 0.63 -9.51
C HIS A 156 -3.72 -0.57 -8.61
N VAL A 157 -4.66 -0.88 -7.72
CA VAL A 157 -4.55 -1.96 -6.74
C VAL A 157 -5.62 -2.99 -7.03
N ASP A 158 -5.25 -4.26 -7.19
CA ASP A 158 -6.22 -5.34 -7.36
C ASP A 158 -5.63 -6.70 -6.95
N THR A 159 -6.49 -7.71 -6.86
CA THR A 159 -6.13 -9.10 -6.66
C THR A 159 -5.27 -9.65 -7.79
N TRP A 160 -4.43 -10.63 -7.50
CA TRP A 160 -3.65 -11.32 -8.55
C TRP A 160 -4.55 -11.93 -9.64
N THR A 161 -5.76 -12.36 -9.28
CA THR A 161 -6.74 -12.95 -10.22
C THR A 161 -7.25 -11.93 -11.23
N ALA A 162 -7.50 -10.69 -10.81
CA ALA A 162 -7.89 -9.63 -11.74
C ALA A 162 -6.74 -9.27 -12.69
N TRP A 163 -5.51 -9.21 -12.19
CA TRP A 163 -4.35 -8.86 -13.01
C TRP A 163 -4.06 -9.88 -14.11
N VAL A 164 -4.24 -11.18 -13.85
CA VAL A 164 -3.98 -12.21 -14.87
C VAL A 164 -5.11 -12.37 -15.88
N ASP A 165 -6.26 -11.72 -15.68
CA ASP A 165 -7.31 -11.67 -16.69
C ASP A 165 -6.88 -10.72 -17.82
N SER A 166 -6.72 -11.28 -19.02
CA SER A 166 -6.36 -10.51 -20.21
C SER A 166 -7.33 -9.38 -20.55
N ALA A 167 -8.59 -9.44 -20.09
CA ALA A 167 -9.56 -8.36 -20.24
C ALA A 167 -9.11 -7.06 -19.53
N ASN A 168 -8.24 -7.18 -18.52
CA ASN A 168 -7.75 -6.08 -17.69
C ASN A 168 -6.41 -5.50 -18.17
N THR A 169 -5.87 -5.98 -19.30
CA THR A 169 -4.65 -5.44 -19.93
C THR A 169 -4.66 -3.91 -20.12
N PRO A 170 -5.79 -3.25 -20.49
CA PRO A 170 -5.81 -1.79 -20.62
C PRO A 170 -5.39 -1.04 -19.35
N VAL A 171 -5.68 -1.58 -18.16
CA VAL A 171 -5.26 -0.98 -16.89
C VAL A 171 -3.77 -1.20 -16.67
N ILE A 172 -3.27 -2.41 -16.97
CA ILE A 172 -1.83 -2.71 -16.95
C ILE A 172 -1.09 -1.72 -17.82
N ASP A 173 -1.55 -1.45 -19.04
CA ASP A 173 -0.92 -0.49 -19.98
C ASP A 173 -0.93 0.93 -19.41
N ALA A 174 -2.03 1.33 -18.76
CA ALA A 174 -2.25 2.68 -18.28
C ALA A 174 -1.43 3.05 -17.03
N VAL A 175 -1.16 2.13 -16.11
CA VAL A 175 -0.50 2.41 -14.81
C VAL A 175 1.02 2.53 -14.90
N ASP A 176 1.64 3.20 -13.92
CA ASP A 176 3.10 3.28 -13.76
C ASP A 176 3.66 2.10 -12.92
N TRP A 177 2.86 1.58 -12.00
CA TRP A 177 3.16 0.43 -11.13
C TRP A 177 1.88 -0.37 -10.83
N ILE A 178 2.03 -1.63 -10.43
CA ILE A 178 0.93 -2.56 -10.17
C ILE A 178 0.86 -2.88 -8.67
N GLY A 179 -0.27 -2.56 -8.03
CA GLY A 179 -0.57 -2.98 -6.66
C GLY A 179 -1.26 -4.33 -6.65
N ASN A 180 -0.67 -5.28 -5.93
CA ASN A 180 -1.20 -6.62 -5.76
C ASN A 180 -1.66 -6.83 -4.33
N ASP A 181 -2.94 -7.13 -4.18
CA ASP A 181 -3.54 -7.57 -2.92
C ASP A 181 -3.53 -9.10 -2.87
N ALA A 182 -2.81 -9.64 -1.89
CA ALA A 182 -2.51 -11.06 -1.81
C ALA A 182 -2.78 -11.60 -0.42
N TYR A 183 -3.93 -12.27 -0.25
CA TYR A 183 -4.35 -12.87 1.00
C TYR A 183 -4.47 -14.40 0.88
N PRO A 184 -3.43 -15.16 1.23
CA PRO A 184 -3.53 -16.62 1.37
C PRO A 184 -4.64 -17.05 2.35
N TYR A 185 -4.91 -16.21 3.35
CA TYR A 185 -5.99 -16.41 4.32
C TYR A 185 -7.36 -16.60 3.63
N PHE A 186 -7.77 -15.67 2.75
CA PHE A 186 -9.05 -15.76 2.04
C PHE A 186 -9.11 -16.88 0.98
N GLN A 187 -7.97 -17.51 0.67
CA GLN A 187 -7.90 -18.71 -0.16
C GLN A 187 -8.04 -20.01 0.66
N GLY A 188 -8.23 -19.87 1.98
CA GLY A 188 -8.34 -20.98 2.93
C GLY A 188 -7.03 -21.73 3.18
N ILE A 189 -5.89 -21.12 2.87
CA ILE A 189 -4.56 -21.71 2.96
C ILE A 189 -4.01 -21.47 4.37
N GLY A 190 -3.69 -22.56 5.07
CA GLY A 190 -3.16 -22.52 6.43
C GLY A 190 -1.73 -21.96 6.50
N ILE A 191 -1.34 -21.53 7.71
CA ILE A 191 -0.01 -20.95 7.96
C ILE A 191 1.11 -22.02 7.98
N ASP A 192 0.72 -23.28 8.19
CA ASP A 192 1.64 -24.36 8.48
C ASP A 192 2.56 -24.69 7.29
N ASN A 193 3.79 -25.09 7.61
CA ASN A 193 4.79 -25.57 6.64
C ASN A 193 5.12 -24.58 5.51
N GLY A 194 4.87 -23.28 5.69
CA GLY A 194 5.14 -22.25 4.68
C GLY A 194 4.11 -22.17 3.56
N ALA A 195 2.97 -22.88 3.66
CA ALA A 195 1.96 -22.92 2.60
C ALA A 195 1.40 -21.52 2.27
N ALA A 196 1.13 -20.70 3.29
CA ALA A 196 0.68 -19.32 3.10
C ALA A 196 1.75 -18.46 2.37
N ASN A 197 3.02 -18.61 2.73
CA ASN A 197 4.12 -17.91 2.07
C ASN A 197 4.23 -18.30 0.59
N ASP A 198 4.15 -19.60 0.27
CA ASP A 198 4.22 -20.08 -1.10
C ASP A 198 3.06 -19.53 -1.94
N ALA A 199 1.85 -19.52 -1.38
CA ALA A 199 0.67 -18.96 -2.04
C ALA A 199 0.79 -17.44 -2.27
N TYR A 200 1.32 -16.70 -1.29
CA TYR A 200 1.60 -15.27 -1.43
C TYR A 200 2.59 -15.02 -2.57
N TRP A 201 3.73 -15.73 -2.60
CA TRP A 201 4.73 -15.55 -3.65
C TRP A 201 4.23 -16.02 -5.02
N GLN A 202 3.38 -17.04 -5.08
CA GLN A 202 2.72 -17.44 -6.31
C GLN A 202 1.83 -16.31 -6.85
N ALA A 203 1.02 -15.67 -5.99
CA ALA A 203 0.21 -14.51 -6.38
C ALA A 203 1.08 -13.37 -6.93
N VAL A 204 2.15 -12.99 -6.21
CA VAL A 204 3.09 -11.95 -6.66
C VAL A 204 3.72 -12.32 -8.02
N ASN A 205 4.15 -13.56 -8.19
CA ASN A 205 4.81 -14.00 -9.43
C ASN A 205 3.83 -14.10 -10.61
N ASN A 206 2.56 -14.45 -10.36
CA ASN A 206 1.51 -14.40 -11.37
C ASN A 206 1.33 -12.97 -11.90
N VAL A 207 1.27 -11.97 -11.01
CA VAL A 207 1.18 -10.56 -11.41
C VAL A 207 2.45 -10.11 -12.16
N ARG A 208 3.65 -10.47 -11.68
CA ARG A 208 4.91 -10.17 -12.38
C ARG A 208 4.96 -10.75 -13.79
N SER A 209 4.32 -11.90 -14.04
CA SER A 209 4.31 -12.52 -15.36
C SER A 209 3.54 -11.72 -16.42
N VAL A 210 2.61 -10.87 -15.98
CA VAL A 210 1.78 -10.00 -16.84
C VAL A 210 2.11 -8.52 -16.70
N SER A 211 3.02 -8.13 -15.79
CA SER A 211 3.27 -6.71 -15.44
C SER A 211 3.94 -5.88 -16.54
N GLN A 212 4.34 -6.50 -17.65
CA GLN A 212 5.09 -5.86 -18.73
C GLN A 212 6.38 -5.17 -18.25
N GLY A 213 7.00 -5.72 -17.20
CA GLY A 213 8.22 -5.16 -16.61
C GLY A 213 7.99 -3.98 -15.66
N LYS A 214 6.74 -3.58 -15.41
CA LYS A 214 6.39 -2.60 -14.38
C LYS A 214 6.59 -3.19 -12.99
N ASP A 215 6.92 -2.32 -12.04
CA ASP A 215 7.11 -2.71 -10.64
C ASP A 215 5.80 -3.25 -10.06
N VAL A 216 5.91 -4.39 -9.37
CA VAL A 216 4.79 -5.03 -8.66
C VAL A 216 5.00 -4.81 -7.17
N TRP A 217 4.02 -4.17 -6.54
CA TRP A 217 4.00 -3.85 -5.12
C TRP A 217 3.02 -4.80 -4.43
N THR A 218 3.29 -5.13 -3.17
CA THR A 218 2.23 -5.65 -2.29
C THR A 218 1.58 -4.45 -1.64
N THR A 219 0.34 -4.18 -2.01
CA THR A 219 -0.44 -3.06 -1.46
C THR A 219 -1.29 -3.50 -0.29
N GLU A 220 -1.70 -4.76 -0.28
CA GLU A 220 -2.31 -5.38 0.87
C GLU A 220 -1.94 -6.85 0.99
N THR A 221 -1.69 -7.26 2.22
CA THR A 221 -1.62 -8.65 2.66
C THR A 221 -1.66 -8.65 4.18
N GLY A 222 -2.16 -9.74 4.76
CA GLY A 222 -2.30 -9.83 6.20
C GLY A 222 -2.69 -11.22 6.66
N TRP A 223 -2.68 -11.40 7.98
CA TRP A 223 -3.26 -12.57 8.63
C TRP A 223 -4.08 -12.13 9.84
N PRO A 224 -5.34 -12.56 9.96
CA PRO A 224 -6.19 -12.03 11.01
C PRO A 224 -5.87 -12.62 12.39
N ILE A 225 -6.12 -11.82 13.42
CA ILE A 225 -5.93 -12.17 14.83
C ILE A 225 -7.17 -12.79 15.44
N SER A 226 -8.34 -12.52 14.85
CA SER A 226 -9.64 -13.02 15.29
C SER A 226 -10.64 -13.02 14.13
N GLY A 227 -11.76 -13.73 14.29
CA GLY A 227 -12.79 -13.88 13.26
C GLY A 227 -13.11 -15.35 12.96
N PRO A 228 -13.92 -15.61 11.90
CA PRO A 228 -14.17 -16.97 11.42
C PRO A 228 -12.89 -17.59 10.86
N ASN A 229 -12.82 -18.92 10.76
CA ASN A 229 -11.78 -19.56 9.96
C ASN A 229 -12.17 -19.52 8.49
N GLU A 230 -11.19 -19.37 7.60
CA GLU A 230 -11.36 -19.64 6.18
C GLU A 230 -10.68 -20.97 5.87
N GLY A 231 -11.45 -22.04 5.68
CA GLY A 231 -10.87 -23.38 5.46
C GLY A 231 -9.84 -23.78 6.53
N ASN A 232 -8.57 -23.95 6.12
CA ASN A 232 -7.45 -24.25 7.02
C ASN A 232 -6.73 -23.00 7.56
N ALA A 233 -7.10 -21.81 7.10
CA ALA A 233 -6.57 -20.54 7.57
C ALA A 233 -7.28 -20.16 8.88
N VAL A 234 -6.56 -20.30 10.00
CA VAL A 234 -7.08 -20.02 11.34
C VAL A 234 -6.58 -18.65 11.82
N PRO A 235 -7.44 -17.69 12.18
CA PRO A 235 -7.03 -16.44 12.80
C PRO A 235 -6.43 -16.67 14.19
N SER A 236 -5.25 -16.11 14.45
CA SER A 236 -4.65 -16.07 15.79
C SER A 236 -3.43 -15.16 15.82
N TRP A 237 -3.05 -14.67 17.00
CA TRP A 237 -1.80 -13.93 17.20
C TRP A 237 -0.56 -14.73 16.78
N GLN A 238 -0.55 -16.04 17.04
CA GLN A 238 0.56 -16.94 16.70
C GLN A 238 0.71 -17.10 15.18
N ASN A 239 -0.41 -17.23 14.46
CA ASN A 239 -0.40 -17.35 13.01
C ASN A 239 -0.07 -16.02 12.35
N LEU A 240 -0.57 -14.90 12.90
CA LEU A 240 -0.15 -13.56 12.50
C LEU A 240 1.37 -13.37 12.65
N GLN A 241 1.94 -13.70 13.82
CA GLN A 241 3.39 -13.59 14.05
C GLN A 241 4.18 -14.41 13.03
N THR A 242 3.72 -15.63 12.74
CA THR A 242 4.36 -16.52 11.77
C THR A 242 4.28 -15.94 10.37
N TYR A 243 3.13 -15.41 9.98
CA TYR A 243 2.93 -14.78 8.67
C TYR A 243 3.80 -13.54 8.49
N TRP A 244 3.88 -12.69 9.52
CA TRP A 244 4.75 -11.52 9.53
C TRP A 244 6.22 -11.89 9.24
N TRP A 245 6.74 -12.91 9.90
CA TRP A 245 8.12 -13.34 9.67
C TRP A 245 8.33 -14.02 8.33
N GLN A 246 7.43 -14.93 7.92
CA GLN A 246 7.61 -15.69 6.69
C GLN A 246 7.38 -14.83 5.44
N VAL A 247 6.41 -13.92 5.49
CA VAL A 247 5.98 -13.12 4.34
C VAL A 247 6.51 -11.70 4.44
N SER A 248 6.08 -10.90 5.41
CA SER A 248 6.43 -9.46 5.48
C SER A 248 7.94 -9.24 5.53
N CYS A 249 8.62 -9.90 6.47
CA CYS A 249 10.06 -9.74 6.63
C CYS A 249 10.86 -10.22 5.40
N ALA A 250 10.42 -11.29 4.75
CA ALA A 250 11.05 -11.78 3.52
C ALA A 250 10.81 -10.82 2.33
N SER A 251 9.66 -10.14 2.29
CA SER A 251 9.28 -9.25 1.21
C SER A 251 10.00 -7.90 1.24
N PHE A 252 10.34 -7.36 2.41
CA PHE A 252 10.89 -5.99 2.58
C PHE A 252 12.16 -5.70 1.78
N ASN A 253 12.91 -6.72 1.35
CA ASN A 253 14.13 -6.55 0.55
C ASN A 253 13.94 -6.90 -0.94
N SER A 254 12.70 -7.04 -1.41
CA SER A 254 12.41 -7.57 -2.75
C SER A 254 11.30 -6.88 -3.52
N LEU A 255 10.44 -6.10 -2.84
CA LEU A 255 9.37 -5.30 -3.45
C LEU A 255 8.87 -4.24 -2.48
N ASN A 256 8.17 -3.23 -3.00
CA ASN A 256 7.47 -2.23 -2.18
C ASN A 256 6.25 -2.87 -1.49
N TYR A 257 6.07 -2.62 -0.20
CA TYR A 257 5.18 -3.42 0.65
C TYR A 257 4.32 -2.60 1.60
N PHE A 258 3.02 -2.84 1.63
CA PHE A 258 2.07 -2.27 2.58
C PHE A 258 1.30 -3.39 3.28
N TRP A 259 1.39 -3.41 4.61
CA TRP A 259 0.71 -4.40 5.45
C TRP A 259 -0.74 -4.01 5.73
N TYR A 260 -1.66 -4.98 5.66
CA TYR A 260 -3.07 -4.84 6.04
C TYR A 260 -3.33 -5.54 7.40
N ASP A 261 -3.78 -4.85 8.44
CA ASP A 261 -3.82 -3.39 8.60
C ASP A 261 -3.33 -2.97 9.99
N LEU A 262 -3.31 -1.65 10.27
CA LEU A 262 -2.79 -1.18 11.53
C LEU A 262 -3.71 -1.54 12.70
N ASP A 263 -4.98 -1.14 12.66
CA ASP A 263 -5.80 -1.02 13.87
C ASP A 263 -7.29 -1.38 13.73
N ASP A 264 -7.69 -2.26 12.81
CA ASP A 264 -9.09 -2.70 12.64
C ASP A 264 -9.69 -3.58 13.77
N PHE A 265 -9.30 -3.41 15.04
CA PHE A 265 -9.59 -4.36 16.13
C PHE A 265 -11.09 -4.63 16.44
N SER A 266 -12.01 -3.87 15.84
CA SER A 266 -13.46 -4.09 15.91
C SER A 266 -14.06 -4.82 14.69
N ALA A 267 -13.25 -5.12 13.68
CA ALA A 267 -13.65 -5.84 12.46
C ALA A 267 -13.77 -7.35 12.69
N SER A 268 -14.42 -8.03 11.75
CA SER A 268 -14.51 -9.49 11.72
C SER A 268 -14.41 -10.01 10.28
N PRO A 269 -13.32 -10.72 9.92
CA PRO A 269 -12.12 -10.92 10.73
C PRO A 269 -11.39 -9.59 11.00
N SER A 270 -10.57 -9.56 12.06
CA SER A 270 -9.71 -8.40 12.35
C SER A 270 -8.25 -8.74 12.01
N PHE A 271 -7.59 -7.86 11.28
CA PHE A 271 -6.19 -7.88 10.85
C PHE A 271 -5.27 -6.97 11.68
N ALA A 272 -5.78 -6.37 12.76
CA ALA A 272 -5.10 -5.40 13.57
C ALA A 272 -3.72 -5.90 14.03
N THR A 273 -2.73 -5.03 13.84
CA THR A 273 -1.35 -5.28 14.24
C THR A 273 -1.03 -4.66 15.60
N VAL A 274 -1.96 -3.90 16.16
CA VAL A 274 -1.82 -3.23 17.45
C VAL A 274 -3.05 -3.43 18.34
N ASP A 275 -2.86 -3.30 19.66
CA ASP A 275 -3.96 -3.24 20.62
C ASP A 275 -4.62 -1.85 20.64
N SER A 276 -5.67 -1.68 21.46
CA SER A 276 -6.37 -0.39 21.59
C SER A 276 -5.53 0.76 22.17
N ASN A 277 -4.32 0.46 22.69
CA ASN A 277 -3.34 1.46 23.14
C ASN A 277 -2.24 1.70 22.09
N TYR A 278 -2.38 1.13 20.89
CA TYR A 278 -1.39 1.16 19.82
C TYR A 278 -0.05 0.54 20.24
N ASN A 279 -0.08 -0.53 21.05
CA ASN A 279 1.07 -1.39 21.26
C ASN A 279 1.04 -2.52 20.24
N PRO A 280 2.16 -2.83 19.55
CA PRO A 280 2.24 -4.00 18.69
C PRO A 280 1.88 -5.26 19.45
N VAL A 281 1.05 -6.08 18.82
CA VAL A 281 0.55 -7.35 19.37
C VAL A 281 1.42 -8.55 18.98
N ILE A 282 2.34 -8.30 18.05
CA ILE A 282 3.38 -9.21 17.58
C ILE A 282 4.73 -8.50 17.65
N ASP A 283 5.81 -9.28 17.62
CA ASP A 283 7.15 -8.78 17.40
C ASP A 283 7.34 -8.40 15.93
N LEU A 284 7.41 -7.09 15.68
CA LEU A 284 7.60 -6.52 14.34
C LEU A 284 9.05 -6.58 13.87
N THR A 285 10.00 -7.00 14.70
CA THR A 285 11.39 -7.15 14.27
C THR A 285 11.53 -8.26 13.24
N CYS A 286 12.30 -7.98 12.19
CA CYS A 286 12.76 -9.00 11.26
C CYS A 286 14.13 -9.46 11.72
N SER A 287 14.25 -10.76 12.05
CA SER A 287 15.54 -11.36 12.35
C SER A 287 16.48 -11.17 11.15
N SER A 288 17.69 -10.69 11.40
CA SER A 288 18.76 -10.62 10.39
C SER A 288 19.48 -11.96 10.26
#